data_AF-A0A4Y4JXE1-F1
#
_entry.id   AF-A0A4Y4JXE1-F1
#
_cell.length_a   1.000
_cell.length_b   1.000
_cell.length_c   1.000
_cell.angle_alpha   90.00
_cell.angle_beta   90.00
_cell.angle_gamma   90.00
#
_symmetry.space_group_name_H-M   'P 1'
#
loop_
_entity.id
_entity.type
_entity.pdbx_description
1 polymer ?
#
loop_
_entity_poly.entity_id
_entity_poly.type
_entity_poly.pdbx_seq_one_letter_code
_entity_poly.pdbx_strand_id
1 'polypeptide(L)'
;MTTPDDRVVGTVRWTAPDGTRHEDRTLVAPTLAAGDRIAVWTDQHHRVTPPPLTPSEAASQAAATGALVTLALAGAAGGGCCAVRAALDRRRARAWEAEWRRVGPQWGHAAR
;
A
#
# COMPACT_ATOMS: atom_id res chain seq x y z
N MET A 1 -21.82 -1.42 21.37
CA MET A 1 -20.57 -1.59 20.61
C MET A 1 -20.67 -2.94 19.92
N THR A 2 -21.26 -2.99 18.73
CA THR A 2 -21.43 -4.22 17.96
C THR A 2 -20.12 -4.50 17.25
N THR A 3 -19.36 -5.49 17.73
CA THR A 3 -18.17 -5.95 17.03
C THR A 3 -18.58 -6.43 15.64
N PRO A 4 -17.83 -6.11 14.57
CA PRO A 4 -18.17 -6.53 13.20
C PRO A 4 -18.33 -8.04 12.98
N ASP A 5 -17.91 -8.84 13.96
CA ASP A 5 -17.70 -10.29 13.87
C ASP A 5 -18.84 -11.13 14.48
N ASP A 6 -19.89 -10.50 15.02
CA ASP A 6 -21.09 -11.24 15.40
C ASP A 6 -21.97 -11.43 14.17
N ARG A 7 -21.56 -12.29 13.24
CA ARG A 7 -22.37 -12.70 12.09
C ARG A 7 -22.67 -14.19 12.17
N VAL A 8 -23.90 -14.55 11.86
CA VAL A 8 -24.36 -15.94 11.86
C VAL A 8 -24.58 -16.43 10.43
N VAL A 9 -24.37 -17.72 10.21
CA VAL A 9 -24.67 -18.33 8.91
C VAL A 9 -26.18 -18.41 8.74
N GLY A 10 -26.70 -17.68 7.74
CA GLY A 10 -28.10 -17.69 7.36
C GLY A 10 -28.29 -18.26 5.96
N THR A 11 -29.44 -18.90 5.73
CA THR A 11 -29.86 -19.33 4.39
C THR A 11 -30.61 -18.19 3.73
N VAL A 12 -30.16 -17.76 2.56
CA VAL A 12 -30.78 -16.71 1.77
C VAL A 12 -31.33 -17.28 0.47
N ARG A 13 -32.52 -16.82 0.08
CA ARG A 13 -33.17 -17.20 -1.18
C ARG A 13 -33.41 -15.96 -2.02
N TRP A 14 -33.11 -16.04 -3.31
CA TRP A 14 -33.42 -14.99 -4.27
C TRP A 14 -33.81 -15.59 -5.61
N THR A 15 -34.43 -14.76 -6.44
CA THR A 15 -34.74 -15.11 -7.82
C THR A 15 -33.82 -14.30 -8.73
N ALA A 16 -33.05 -14.97 -9.58
CA ALA A 16 -32.19 -14.30 -10.56
C ALA A 16 -33.04 -13.65 -11.68
N PRO A 17 -32.48 -12.72 -12.47
CA PRO A 17 -33.21 -12.04 -13.54
C PRO A 17 -33.78 -12.98 -14.61
N ASP A 18 -33.23 -14.18 -14.74
CA ASP A 18 -33.68 -15.26 -15.63
C ASP A 18 -34.88 -16.07 -15.06
N GLY A 19 -35.35 -15.72 -13.85
CA GLY A 19 -36.46 -16.37 -13.16
C GLY A 19 -36.07 -17.60 -12.36
N THR A 20 -34.80 -18.02 -12.38
CA THR A 20 -34.35 -19.17 -11.60
C THR A 20 -34.28 -18.83 -10.11
N ARG A 21 -34.71 -19.78 -9.26
CA ARG A 21 -34.60 -19.65 -7.81
C ARG A 21 -33.26 -20.17 -7.35
N HIS A 22 -32.55 -19.35 -6.59
CA HIS A 22 -31.29 -19.69 -5.96
C HIS A 22 -31.43 -19.66 -4.44
N GLU A 23 -30.67 -20.55 -3.81
CA GLU A 23 -30.52 -20.65 -2.37
C GLU A 23 -29.03 -20.81 -2.05
N ASP A 24 -28.51 -20.01 -1.14
CA ASP A 24 -27.12 -20.08 -0.71
C ASP A 24 -26.98 -19.67 0.76
N ARG A 25 -25.84 -20.00 1.37
CA ARG A 25 -25.54 -19.69 2.77
C ARG A 25 -24.53 -18.55 2.85
N THR A 26 -24.88 -17.50 3.57
CA THR A 26 -24.00 -16.34 3.76
C THR A 26 -24.03 -15.84 5.20
N LEU A 27 -23.05 -15.01 5.56
CA LEU A 27 -22.96 -14.37 6.85
C LEU A 27 -23.94 -13.21 6.92
N VAL A 28 -24.98 -13.35 7.74
CA VAL A 28 -26.02 -12.35 7.95
C VAL A 28 -25.90 -11.72 9.35
N ALA A 29 -26.43 -10.52 9.51
CA ALA A 29 -26.53 -9.89 10.81
C ALA A 29 -27.47 -10.72 11.72
N PRO A 30 -27.11 -10.95 13.01
CA PRO A 30 -27.91 -11.74 13.94
C PRO A 30 -29.29 -11.12 14.22
N THR A 31 -29.44 -9.83 13.94
CA THR A 31 -30.67 -9.06 14.10
C THR A 31 -31.71 -9.33 13.00
N LEU A 32 -31.35 -10.04 11.94
CA LEU A 32 -32.27 -10.36 10.84
C LEU A 32 -33.15 -11.55 11.19
N ALA A 33 -34.46 -11.39 11.02
CA ALA A 33 -35.43 -12.46 11.19
C ALA A 33 -35.65 -13.23 9.88
N ALA A 34 -36.09 -14.48 9.99
CA ALA A 34 -36.46 -15.27 8.82
C ALA A 34 -37.61 -14.59 8.05
N GLY A 35 -37.38 -14.31 6.76
CA GLY A 35 -38.32 -13.57 5.91
C GLY A 35 -37.95 -12.10 5.68
N ASP A 36 -36.97 -11.57 6.41
CA ASP A 36 -36.43 -10.24 6.15
C ASP A 36 -35.75 -10.18 4.77
N ARG A 37 -35.93 -9.03 4.10
CA ARG A 37 -35.31 -8.77 2.80
C ARG A 37 -33.97 -8.07 3.00
N ILE A 38 -32.92 -8.66 2.44
CA ILE A 38 -31.56 -8.09 2.44
C ILE A 38 -31.02 -7.99 1.03
N ALA A 39 -30.18 -6.97 0.78
CA ALA A 39 -29.42 -6.87 -0.45
C ALA A 39 -28.23 -7.83 -0.38
N VAL A 40 -28.08 -8.69 -1.37
CA VAL A 40 -26.97 -9.65 -1.50
C VAL A 40 -26.30 -9.42 -2.84
N TRP A 41 -24.97 -9.47 -2.87
CA TRP A 41 -24.20 -9.34 -4.11
C TRP A 41 -23.97 -10.74 -4.71
N THR A 42 -24.19 -10.86 -6.01
CA THR A 42 -24.03 -12.12 -6.74
C THR A 42 -23.10 -11.93 -7.94
N ASP A 43 -22.30 -12.94 -8.27
CA ASP A 43 -21.48 -12.94 -9.47
C ASP A 43 -22.29 -13.33 -10.72
N GLN A 44 -21.63 -13.30 -11.87
CA GLN A 44 -22.21 -13.71 -13.16
C GLN A 44 -22.60 -15.20 -13.23
N HIS A 45 -22.20 -16.01 -12.25
CA HIS A 45 -22.56 -17.42 -12.11
C HIS A 45 -23.59 -17.65 -11.00
N HIS A 46 -24.23 -16.57 -10.52
CA HIS A 46 -25.23 -16.59 -9.45
C HIS A 46 -24.73 -17.14 -8.12
N ARG A 47 -23.44 -16.94 -7.79
CA ARG A 47 -22.88 -17.25 -6.48
C ARG A 47 -22.87 -16.02 -5.60
N VAL A 48 -23.16 -16.19 -4.31
CA VAL A 48 -23.08 -15.08 -3.34
C VAL A 48 -21.61 -14.69 -3.16
N THR A 49 -21.32 -13.41 -3.36
CA THR A 49 -19.99 -12.85 -3.15
C THR A 49 -20.00 -11.81 -2.03
N PRO A 50 -18.82 -11.55 -1.42
CA PRO A 50 -18.68 -10.41 -0.52
C PRO A 50 -19.10 -9.11 -1.24
N PRO A 51 -19.61 -8.12 -0.50
CA PRO A 51 -19.95 -6.84 -1.11
C PRO A 51 -18.72 -6.25 -1.81
N PRO A 52 -18.90 -5.63 -3.00
CA PRO A 52 -17.83 -4.89 -3.63
C PRO A 52 -17.34 -3.81 -2.67
N LEU A 53 -16.04 -3.51 -2.72
CA LEU A 53 -15.47 -2.43 -1.91
C LEU A 53 -16.29 -1.16 -2.15
N THR A 54 -16.64 -0.49 -1.07
CA THR A 54 -17.27 0.81 -1.18
C THR A 54 -16.31 1.79 -1.87
N PRO A 55 -16.82 2.82 -2.59
CA PRO A 55 -15.96 3.81 -3.23
C PRO A 55 -14.98 4.47 -2.25
N SER A 56 -15.39 4.66 -0.99
CA SER A 56 -14.54 5.20 0.08
C SER A 56 -13.42 4.24 0.51
N GLU A 57 -13.68 2.93 0.61
CA GLU A 57 -12.66 1.93 0.92
C GLU A 57 -11.67 1.77 -0.23
N ALA A 58 -12.16 1.76 -1.47
CA ALA A 58 -11.30 1.73 -2.64
C ALA A 58 -10.41 2.99 -2.72
N ALA A 59 -10.98 4.18 -2.45
CA ALA A 59 -10.23 5.43 -2.44
C ALA A 59 -9.19 5.48 -1.31
N SER A 60 -9.51 4.99 -0.11
CA SER A 60 -8.57 4.97 1.01
C SER A 60 -7.42 4.00 0.76
N GLN A 61 -7.70 2.80 0.23
CA GLN A 61 -6.68 1.84 -0.15
C GLN A 61 -5.77 2.40 -1.26
N ALA A 62 -6.34 3.03 -2.28
CA ALA A 62 -5.60 3.67 -3.35
C ALA A 62 -4.72 4.82 -2.83
N ALA A 63 -5.26 5.69 -1.97
CA ALA A 63 -4.52 6.81 -1.38
C ALA A 63 -3.35 6.33 -0.50
N ALA A 64 -3.58 5.34 0.36
CA ALA A 64 -2.54 4.77 1.22
C ALA A 64 -1.41 4.13 0.39
N THR A 65 -1.78 3.33 -0.60
CA THR A 65 -0.81 2.66 -1.49
C THR A 65 -0.02 3.70 -2.30
N GLY A 66 -0.72 4.69 -2.87
CA GLY A 66 -0.08 5.76 -3.63
C GLY A 66 0.89 6.59 -2.78
N ALA A 67 0.52 6.93 -1.54
CA ALA A 67 1.39 7.64 -0.61
C ALA A 67 2.65 6.84 -0.28
N LEU A 68 2.51 5.54 0.02
CA LEU A 68 3.64 4.66 0.32
C LEU A 68 4.63 4.58 -0.86
N VAL A 69 4.13 4.32 -2.07
CA VAL A 69 4.97 4.24 -3.28
C VAL A 69 5.68 5.57 -3.54
N THR A 70 4.95 6.69 -3.41
CA THR A 70 5.53 8.03 -3.62
C THR A 70 6.63 8.33 -2.63
N LEU A 71 6.42 8.06 -1.34
CA LEU A 71 7.42 8.27 -0.30
C LEU A 71 8.64 7.37 -0.50
N ALA A 72 8.44 6.10 -0.87
CA ALA A 72 9.52 5.17 -1.15
C ALA A 72 10.39 5.65 -2.32
N LEU A 73 9.78 6.10 -3.42
CA LEU A 73 10.50 6.62 -4.59
C LEU A 73 11.24 7.91 -4.27
N ALA A 74 10.59 8.86 -3.59
CA ALA A 74 11.21 10.11 -3.19
C ALA A 74 12.39 9.88 -2.23
N GLY A 75 12.22 8.99 -1.26
CA GLY A 75 13.27 8.59 -0.33
C GLY A 75 14.44 7.89 -1.02
N ALA A 76 14.17 6.95 -1.93
CA ALA A 76 15.21 6.26 -2.70
C ALA A 76 15.99 7.22 -3.61
N ALA A 77 15.30 8.11 -4.33
CA ALA A 77 15.93 9.10 -5.20
C ALA A 77 16.74 10.12 -4.40
N GLY A 78 16.16 10.69 -3.34
CA GLY A 78 16.83 11.65 -2.46
C GLY A 78 18.02 11.02 -1.74
N GLY A 79 17.83 9.86 -1.12
CA GLY A 79 18.88 9.11 -0.43
C GLY A 79 20.00 8.67 -1.38
N GLY A 80 19.66 8.17 -2.56
CA GLY A 80 20.61 7.82 -3.60
C GLY A 80 21.44 9.01 -4.07
N CYS A 81 20.79 10.15 -4.34
CA CYS A 81 21.48 11.40 -4.72
C CYS A 81 22.45 11.85 -3.61
N CYS A 82 22.00 11.89 -2.36
CA CYS A 82 22.85 12.23 -1.21
C CYS A 82 24.03 11.27 -1.06
N ALA A 83 23.81 9.96 -1.22
CA ALA A 83 24.86 8.95 -1.14
C ALA A 83 25.91 9.12 -2.25
N VAL A 84 25.47 9.35 -3.49
CA VAL A 84 26.38 9.60 -4.63
C VAL A 84 27.20 10.86 -4.39
N ARG A 85 26.56 11.97 -3.98
CA ARG A 85 27.26 13.22 -3.65
C ARG A 85 28.31 13.00 -2.56
N ALA A 86 27.92 12.37 -1.46
CA ALA A 86 28.85 12.08 -0.37
C ALA A 86 30.02 11.18 -0.81
N ALA A 87 29.77 10.20 -1.69
CA ALA A 87 30.83 9.35 -2.23
C ALA A 87 31.80 10.13 -3.13
N LEU A 88 31.29 11.03 -3.98
CA LEU A 88 32.11 11.90 -4.82
C LEU A 88 32.94 12.88 -4.00
N ASP A 89 32.33 13.51 -2.99
CA ASP A 89 33.02 14.43 -2.09
C ASP A 89 34.15 13.74 -1.34
N ARG A 90 33.91 12.51 -0.83
CA ARG A 90 34.95 11.69 -0.19
C ARG A 90 36.08 11.32 -1.14
N ARG A 91 35.76 10.96 -2.39
CA ARG A 91 36.79 10.65 -3.40
C ARG A 91 37.63 11.88 -3.72
N ARG A 92 36.99 13.04 -3.86
CA ARG A 92 37.65 14.31 -4.12
C ARG A 92 38.56 14.71 -2.96
N ALA A 93 38.08 14.59 -1.72
CA ALA A 93 38.89 14.86 -0.53
C ALA A 93 40.13 13.96 -0.47
N ARG A 94 39.98 12.65 -0.75
CA ARG A 94 41.12 11.72 -0.80
C ARG A 94 42.12 12.05 -1.90
N ALA A 95 41.64 12.46 -3.08
CA ALA A 95 42.50 12.86 -4.18
C ALA A 95 43.29 14.14 -3.83
N TRP A 96 42.60 15.11 -3.24
CA TRP A 96 43.20 16.34 -2.74
C TRP A 96 44.27 16.06 -1.69
N GLU A 97 43.98 15.18 -0.72
CA GLU A 97 44.91 14.80 0.34
C GLU A 97 46.11 13.98 -0.16
N ALA A 98 45.94 13.21 -1.24
CA ALA A 98 47.06 12.58 -1.92
C ALA A 98 47.96 13.61 -2.61
N GLU A 99 47.38 14.64 -3.23
CA GLU A 99 48.14 15.68 -3.91
C GLU A 99 48.88 16.57 -2.91
N TRP A 100 48.22 17.01 -1.82
CA TRP A 100 48.87 17.77 -0.77
C TRP A 100 50.05 17.06 -0.12
N ARG A 101 50.02 15.72 -0.01
CA ARG A 101 51.19 14.97 0.48
C ARG A 101 52.38 15.02 -0.48
N ARG A 102 52.16 15.22 -1.78
CA ARG A 102 53.21 15.32 -2.79
C ARG A 102 53.79 16.74 -2.86
N VAL A 103 52.94 17.75 -2.89
CA VAL A 103 53.37 19.15 -3.06
C VAL A 103 53.63 19.86 -1.73
N GLY A 104 52.96 19.48 -0.64
CA GLY A 104 53.06 20.10 0.68
C GLY A 104 54.48 20.23 1.24
N PRO A 105 55.40 19.25 1.06
CA PRO A 105 56.78 19.39 1.50
C PRO A 105 57.51 20.60 0.87
N GLN A 106 57.19 20.93 -0.39
CA GLN A 106 57.89 21.96 -1.17
C GLN A 106 57.59 23.37 -0.66
N TRP A 107 56.39 23.58 -0.11
CA TRP A 107 55.94 24.86 0.41
C TRP A 107 56.45 25.13 1.83
N GLY A 108 56.72 24.08 2.61
CA GLY A 108 57.35 24.19 3.94
C GLY A 108 58.81 24.65 3.90
N HIS A 109 59.51 24.46 2.77
CA HIS A 109 60.87 24.94 2.56
C HIS A 109 60.95 26.38 2.04
N ALA A 110 59.91 26.87 1.37
CA ALA A 110 59.85 28.23 0.83
C ALA A 110 59.36 29.27 1.87
N ALA A 111 58.81 28.82 2.99
CA ALA A 111 58.32 29.67 4.08
C ALA A 111 59.35 29.88 5.22
N ARG A 112 60.61 29.51 5.02
CA ARG A 112 61.73 29.76 5.95
C ARG A 112 62.71 30.72 5.29
#